data_AF-A0A1C5LVY1-F1
#
_entry.id   AF-A0A1C5LVY1-F1
#
_cell.length_a   1.000
_cell.length_b   1.000
_cell.length_c   1.000
_cell.angle_alpha   90.00
_cell.angle_beta   90.00
_cell.angle_gamma   90.00
#
_symmetry.space_group_name_H-M   'P 1'
#
loop_
_entity.id
_entity.type
_entity.pdbx_description
1 polymer ?
#
loop_
_entity_poly.entity_id
_entity_poly.type
_entity_poly.pdbx_seq_one_letter_code
_entity_poly.pdbx_strand_id
1 'polypeptide(L)'
;MGRTVIVTGTGNNGSQPWHAGGILQQGKTEEIQLAVGAFEPTLNVQLWKDYEDEMEIYLESPSGERIGPLYERLGPQRHLLENTELLIYYGKPGPYQLSQEIYIDFIPEGNYVDSGVWKVLLSGKRVRSGQYFLWLPGGNVLNRGTGFYSPRAVGTLTIPSTAGKVISVGAYDSRQNAYADFSGRGSQFLPIRKPDLAAPGVSISAPVPGGGYATVTGTSFAAPFVSGSAALLMEWGIVKGNDPFLYGEKVKAYLRKGAQSVGGYEEYPNVEVGWGRLCLESSLPD
;
A
#
# COMPACT_ATOMS: atom_id res chain seq x y z
N MET A 1 -23.57 -3.69 16.37
CA MET A 1 -22.40 -2.88 15.97
C MET A 1 -22.34 -1.65 16.87
N GLY A 2 -21.17 -1.33 17.44
CA GLY A 2 -21.00 -0.21 18.38
C GLY A 2 -20.91 1.16 17.69
N ARG A 3 -21.00 2.24 18.49
CA ARG A 3 -20.69 3.62 18.07
C ARG A 3 -19.17 3.74 17.90
N THR A 4 -18.67 3.40 16.71
CA THR A 4 -17.23 3.20 16.48
C THR A 4 -16.76 3.97 15.25
N VAL A 5 -15.56 4.50 15.33
CA VAL A 5 -14.78 5.05 14.21
C VAL A 5 -13.43 4.34 14.22
N ILE A 6 -12.98 3.88 13.06
CA ILE A 6 -11.67 3.23 12.89
C ILE A 6 -10.84 4.15 12.01
N VAL A 7 -9.63 4.47 12.47
CA VAL A 7 -8.67 5.34 11.80
C VAL A 7 -7.38 4.58 11.62
N THR A 8 -6.74 4.72 10.46
CA THR A 8 -5.43 4.11 10.19
C THR A 8 -4.57 5.03 9.34
N GLY A 9 -3.25 4.94 9.50
CA GLY A 9 -2.31 5.62 8.61
C GLY A 9 -2.31 4.96 7.23
N THR A 10 -1.85 5.67 6.20
CA THR A 10 -1.67 5.09 4.86
C THR A 10 -0.47 4.17 4.75
N GLY A 11 0.44 4.20 5.72
CA GLY A 11 1.72 3.49 5.68
C GLY A 11 2.84 4.38 5.13
N ASN A 12 4.09 3.94 5.31
CA ASN A 12 5.28 4.73 4.98
C ASN A 12 6.02 4.22 3.72
N ASN A 13 5.28 3.58 2.80
CA ASN A 13 5.86 2.92 1.62
C ASN A 13 5.84 3.80 0.36
N GLY A 14 5.42 5.07 0.45
CA GLY A 14 5.21 5.94 -0.70
C GLY A 14 6.47 6.16 -1.56
N SER A 15 7.62 6.32 -0.92
CA SER A 15 8.91 6.51 -1.60
C SER A 15 9.75 5.24 -1.72
N GLN A 16 9.19 4.08 -1.34
CA GLN A 16 9.91 2.82 -1.32
C GLN A 16 9.81 2.09 -2.67
N PRO A 17 10.87 1.39 -3.13
CA PRO A 17 10.88 0.68 -4.40
C PRO A 17 10.18 -0.69 -4.32
N TRP A 18 9.16 -0.83 -3.47
CA TRP A 18 8.57 -2.12 -3.11
C TRP A 18 7.24 -2.41 -3.81
N HIS A 19 6.81 -1.53 -4.72
CA HIS A 19 5.62 -1.71 -5.53
C HIS A 19 5.94 -1.45 -7.00
N ALA A 20 5.50 -2.33 -7.88
CA ALA A 20 5.52 -2.15 -9.32
C ALA A 20 4.16 -2.55 -9.91
N GLY A 21 3.88 -2.15 -11.15
CA GLY A 21 2.65 -2.54 -11.82
C GLY A 21 2.44 -1.78 -13.11
N GLY A 22 1.56 -2.30 -13.96
CA GLY A 22 1.37 -1.79 -15.31
C GLY A 22 0.10 -2.31 -15.96
N ILE A 23 0.04 -2.12 -17.28
CA ILE A 23 -1.01 -2.62 -18.15
C ILE A 23 -0.32 -3.44 -19.24
N LEU A 24 -0.40 -4.76 -19.12
CA LEU A 24 0.08 -5.71 -20.12
C LEU A 24 -0.83 -5.66 -21.36
N GLN A 25 -0.25 -5.73 -22.55
CA GLN A 25 -1.03 -5.82 -23.79
C GLN A 25 -1.05 -7.25 -24.33
N GLN A 26 -2.12 -7.61 -25.04
CA GLN A 26 -2.23 -8.93 -25.68
C GLN A 26 -1.09 -9.14 -26.70
N GLY A 27 -0.43 -10.29 -26.63
CA GLY A 27 0.71 -10.66 -27.48
C GLY A 27 2.01 -9.96 -27.14
N LYS A 28 2.05 -9.12 -26.10
CA LYS A 28 3.27 -8.47 -25.60
C LYS A 28 3.82 -9.22 -24.39
N THR A 29 5.11 -9.01 -24.15
CA THR A 29 5.79 -9.46 -22.95
C THR A 29 6.35 -8.25 -22.23
N GLU A 30 5.99 -8.08 -20.97
CA GLU A 30 6.55 -7.07 -20.08
C GLU A 30 7.63 -7.72 -19.20
N GLU A 31 8.75 -7.04 -19.03
CA GLU A 31 9.84 -7.43 -18.14
C GLU A 31 9.82 -6.53 -16.89
N ILE A 32 9.66 -7.14 -15.72
CA ILE A 32 9.73 -6.47 -14.44
C ILE A 32 11.03 -6.88 -13.76
N GLN A 33 11.92 -5.89 -13.57
CA GLN A 33 13.23 -6.10 -12.95
C GLN A 33 13.18 -5.84 -11.44
N LEU A 34 13.64 -6.83 -10.67
CA LEU A 34 13.77 -6.82 -9.22
C LEU A 34 15.25 -6.93 -8.86
N ALA A 35 15.81 -5.85 -8.29
CA ALA A 35 17.10 -5.93 -7.63
C ALA A 35 16.93 -6.71 -6.31
N VAL A 36 17.76 -7.71 -6.09
CA VAL A 36 17.95 -8.36 -4.79
C VAL A 36 19.32 -7.96 -4.28
N GLY A 37 19.34 -7.24 -3.16
CA GLY A 37 20.56 -6.77 -2.52
C GLY A 37 21.41 -7.91 -1.97
N ALA A 38 22.68 -7.64 -1.72
CA ALA A 38 23.55 -8.59 -1.06
C ALA A 38 23.00 -8.96 0.34
N PHE A 39 23.23 -10.21 0.75
CA PHE A 39 22.86 -10.74 2.06
C PHE A 39 21.36 -10.70 2.38
N GLU A 40 20.48 -10.72 1.37
CA GLU A 40 19.03 -10.79 1.58
C GLU A 40 18.67 -12.20 2.08
N PRO A 41 18.23 -12.38 3.34
CA PRO A 41 18.02 -13.72 3.91
C PRO A 41 16.83 -14.45 3.27
N THR A 42 15.79 -13.72 2.91
CA THR A 42 14.62 -14.22 2.18
C THR A 42 13.81 -13.02 1.70
N LEU A 43 12.99 -13.21 0.67
CA LEU A 43 11.97 -12.25 0.29
C LEU A 43 10.79 -12.99 -0.35
N ASN A 44 9.68 -12.27 -0.49
CA ASN A 44 8.57 -12.73 -1.32
C ASN A 44 8.19 -11.67 -2.35
N VAL A 45 7.50 -12.11 -3.39
CA VAL A 45 6.86 -11.26 -4.38
C VAL A 45 5.40 -11.68 -4.47
N GLN A 46 4.51 -10.73 -4.26
CA GLN A 46 3.07 -10.90 -4.50
C GLN A 46 2.70 -10.25 -5.83
N LEU A 47 2.41 -11.08 -6.84
CA LEU A 47 1.87 -10.63 -8.11
C LEU A 47 0.34 -10.77 -8.09
N TRP A 48 -0.35 -9.67 -8.38
CA TRP A 48 -1.79 -9.60 -8.50
C TRP A 48 -2.17 -9.22 -9.92
N LYS A 49 -3.16 -9.93 -10.47
CA LYS A 49 -3.78 -9.60 -11.76
C LYS A 49 -5.28 -9.90 -11.71
N ASP A 50 -6.00 -9.41 -12.70
CA ASP A 50 -7.40 -9.83 -12.90
C ASP A 50 -7.45 -11.31 -13.30
N TYR A 51 -8.46 -12.03 -12.82
CA TYR A 51 -8.53 -13.49 -13.02
C TYR A 51 -8.85 -13.86 -14.47
N GLU A 52 -9.63 -13.03 -15.16
CA GLU A 52 -9.99 -13.20 -16.57
C GLU A 52 -8.84 -12.98 -17.55
N ASP A 53 -7.72 -12.39 -17.11
CA ASP A 53 -6.52 -12.21 -17.91
C ASP A 53 -5.70 -13.51 -17.93
N GLU A 54 -5.44 -14.04 -19.12
CA GLU A 54 -4.52 -15.17 -19.33
C GLU A 54 -3.11 -14.60 -19.57
N MET A 55 -2.27 -14.68 -18.55
CA MET A 55 -0.87 -14.22 -18.56
C MET A 55 0.06 -15.40 -18.27
N GLU A 56 0.97 -15.69 -19.18
CA GLU A 56 2.08 -16.60 -18.90
C GLU A 56 3.14 -15.89 -18.07
N ILE A 57 3.54 -16.51 -16.96
CA ILE A 57 4.50 -15.94 -16.02
C ILE A 57 5.80 -16.74 -16.10
N TYR A 58 6.91 -16.04 -16.23
CA TYR A 58 8.26 -16.61 -16.19
C TYR A 58 9.09 -15.90 -15.12
N LEU A 59 10.02 -16.63 -14.53
CA LEU A 59 11.00 -16.09 -13.59
C LEU A 59 12.40 -16.38 -14.14
N GLU A 60 13.25 -15.36 -14.15
CA GLU A 60 14.63 -15.44 -14.60
C GLU A 60 15.57 -14.97 -13.48
N SER A 61 16.60 -15.77 -13.21
CA SER A 61 17.62 -15.49 -12.19
C SER A 61 18.69 -14.52 -12.71
N PRO A 62 19.57 -14.00 -11.83
CA PRO A 62 20.64 -13.09 -12.22
C PRO A 62 21.62 -13.65 -13.27
N SER A 63 21.85 -14.97 -13.29
CA SER A 63 22.68 -15.63 -14.31
C SER A 63 21.97 -15.86 -15.65
N GLY A 64 20.65 -15.63 -15.71
CA GLY A 64 19.82 -15.85 -16.89
C GLY A 64 19.15 -17.23 -16.96
N GLU A 65 19.26 -18.05 -15.91
CA GLU A 65 18.44 -19.26 -15.80
C GLU A 65 16.97 -18.88 -15.71
N ARG A 66 16.09 -19.56 -16.46
CA ARG A 66 14.68 -19.20 -16.55
C ARG A 66 13.78 -20.41 -16.33
N ILE A 67 12.71 -20.19 -15.57
CA ILE A 67 11.58 -21.11 -15.46
C ILE A 67 10.30 -20.49 -16.03
N GLY A 68 9.38 -21.35 -16.42
CA GLY A 68 8.03 -20.99 -16.84
C GLY A 68 7.65 -21.57 -18.22
N PRO A 69 6.39 -21.37 -18.65
CA PRO A 69 5.35 -20.66 -17.91
C PRO A 69 4.96 -21.41 -16.63
N LEU A 70 4.71 -20.67 -15.54
CA LEU A 70 4.25 -21.26 -14.28
C LEU A 70 2.92 -22.01 -14.49
N TYR A 71 2.74 -23.13 -13.79
CA TYR A 71 1.54 -23.95 -13.95
C TYR A 71 0.35 -23.33 -13.20
N GLU A 72 -0.82 -23.26 -13.84
CA GLU A 72 -2.05 -22.76 -13.19
C GLU A 72 -2.77 -23.86 -12.37
N ARG A 73 -2.01 -24.60 -11.56
CA ARG A 73 -2.54 -25.68 -10.72
C ARG A 73 -2.43 -25.30 -9.25
N LEU A 74 -3.47 -25.67 -8.49
CA LEU A 74 -3.46 -25.51 -7.04
C LEU A 74 -2.39 -26.40 -6.41
N GLY A 75 -1.68 -25.85 -5.43
CA GLY A 75 -0.59 -26.51 -4.71
C GLY A 75 0.74 -25.79 -4.93
N PRO A 76 1.74 -26.11 -4.08
CA PRO A 76 3.06 -25.50 -4.18
C PRO A 76 3.79 -26.00 -5.43
N GLN A 77 4.43 -25.07 -6.13
CA GLN A 77 5.41 -25.35 -7.18
C GLN A 77 6.79 -24.98 -6.63
N ARG A 78 7.76 -25.87 -6.80
CA ARG A 78 9.13 -25.65 -6.34
C ARG A 78 10.06 -25.70 -7.54
N HIS A 79 10.87 -24.67 -7.67
CA HIS A 79 11.88 -24.57 -8.71
C HIS A 79 13.16 -24.03 -8.10
N LEU A 80 14.25 -24.78 -8.25
CA LEU A 80 15.57 -24.30 -7.88
C LEU A 80 16.15 -23.55 -9.08
N LEU A 81 16.48 -22.26 -8.91
CA LEU A 81 17.31 -21.50 -9.84
C LEU A 81 18.54 -21.04 -9.06
N GLU A 82 19.72 -21.32 -9.60
CA GLU A 82 20.99 -21.09 -8.87
C GLU A 82 20.96 -21.73 -7.48
N ASN A 83 21.13 -20.96 -6.40
CA ASN A 83 21.09 -21.42 -5.02
C ASN A 83 19.81 -20.94 -4.30
N THR A 84 18.77 -20.61 -5.06
CA THR A 84 17.50 -20.08 -4.55
C THR A 84 16.34 -20.98 -4.99
N GLU A 85 15.68 -21.61 -4.03
CA GLU A 85 14.41 -22.28 -4.24
C GLU A 85 13.29 -21.23 -4.33
N LEU A 86 12.59 -21.22 -5.45
CA LEU A 86 11.36 -20.48 -5.67
C LEU A 86 10.18 -21.36 -5.29
N LEU A 87 9.50 -21.00 -4.20
CA LEU A 87 8.27 -21.64 -3.76
C LEU A 87 7.07 -20.80 -4.18
N ILE A 88 6.31 -21.30 -5.15
CA ILE A 88 5.27 -20.56 -5.85
C ILE A 88 3.90 -21.14 -5.52
N TYR A 89 2.97 -20.26 -5.18
CA TYR A 89 1.56 -20.55 -5.01
C TYR A 89 0.76 -19.80 -6.07
N TYR A 90 0.21 -20.55 -7.02
CA TYR A 90 -0.68 -20.01 -8.05
C TYR A 90 -2.12 -20.05 -7.54
N GLY A 91 -2.59 -18.94 -6.99
CA GLY A 91 -3.89 -18.84 -6.34
C GLY A 91 -5.07 -18.93 -7.31
N LYS A 92 -6.26 -19.11 -6.75
CA LYS A 92 -7.55 -18.88 -7.44
C LYS A 92 -8.28 -17.74 -6.71
N PRO A 93 -9.18 -17.02 -7.39
CA PRO A 93 -10.01 -16.00 -6.75
C PRO A 93 -10.79 -16.60 -5.58
N GLY A 94 -10.88 -15.84 -4.49
CA GLY A 94 -11.69 -16.20 -3.33
C GLY A 94 -13.16 -15.82 -3.52
N PRO A 95 -14.07 -16.27 -2.64
CA PRO A 95 -15.51 -15.97 -2.73
C PRO A 95 -15.87 -14.47 -2.74
N TYR A 96 -14.95 -13.60 -2.32
CA TYR A 96 -15.13 -12.15 -2.22
C TYR A 96 -14.02 -11.35 -2.93
N GLN A 97 -13.18 -12.01 -3.74
CA GLN A 97 -12.06 -11.39 -4.43
C GLN A 97 -12.02 -11.89 -5.88
N LEU A 98 -12.19 -10.97 -6.83
CA LEU A 98 -12.12 -11.29 -8.27
C LEU A 98 -10.69 -11.42 -8.77
N SER A 99 -9.75 -10.69 -8.17
CA SER A 99 -8.35 -10.75 -8.56
C SER A 99 -7.68 -12.05 -8.09
N GLN A 100 -6.64 -12.42 -8.80
CA GLN A 100 -5.83 -13.60 -8.55
C GLN A 100 -4.48 -13.18 -7.97
N GLU A 101 -4.04 -13.88 -6.92
CA GLU A 101 -2.70 -13.75 -6.35
C GLU A 101 -1.80 -14.88 -6.86
N ILE A 102 -0.59 -14.52 -7.26
CA ILE A 102 0.54 -15.42 -7.45
C ILE A 102 1.59 -14.99 -6.44
N TYR A 103 1.81 -15.84 -5.45
CA TYR A 103 2.72 -15.58 -4.34
C TYR A 103 4.01 -16.40 -4.55
N ILE A 104 5.16 -15.74 -4.51
CA ILE A 104 6.47 -16.33 -4.82
C ILE A 104 7.39 -16.08 -3.64
N ASP A 105 7.75 -17.12 -2.90
CA ASP A 105 8.79 -17.08 -1.87
C ASP A 105 10.15 -17.41 -2.48
N PHE A 106 11.17 -16.65 -2.10
CA PHE A 106 12.58 -16.89 -2.43
C PHE A 106 13.26 -17.44 -1.18
N ILE A 107 13.63 -18.72 -1.23
CA ILE A 107 14.19 -19.48 -0.12
C ILE A 107 15.61 -19.88 -0.51
N PRO A 108 16.66 -19.37 0.16
CA PRO A 108 18.01 -19.77 -0.17
C PRO A 108 18.31 -21.20 0.29
N GLU A 109 19.10 -21.95 -0.48
CA GLU A 109 19.70 -23.21 0.01
C GLU A 109 20.76 -22.94 1.09
N GLY A 110 21.41 -21.77 1.02
CA GLY A 110 22.36 -21.27 2.00
C GLY A 110 21.74 -20.26 2.96
N ASN A 111 22.45 -19.15 3.19
CA ASN A 111 22.00 -18.11 4.12
C ASN A 111 21.26 -16.97 3.44
N TYR A 112 21.44 -16.79 2.12
CA TYR A 112 20.99 -15.60 1.39
C TYR A 112 20.54 -15.96 -0.01
N VAL A 113 19.50 -15.28 -0.46
CA VAL A 113 19.00 -15.33 -1.84
C VAL A 113 20.10 -14.83 -2.79
N ASP A 114 20.23 -15.45 -3.96
CA ASP A 114 21.22 -15.01 -4.95
C ASP A 114 20.98 -13.53 -5.31
N SER A 115 21.97 -12.69 -5.03
CA SER A 115 21.89 -11.24 -5.25
C SER A 115 22.05 -10.91 -6.73
N GLY A 116 21.37 -9.86 -7.19
CA GLY A 116 21.45 -9.42 -8.57
C GLY A 116 20.08 -9.02 -9.12
N VAL A 117 19.95 -8.99 -10.44
CA VAL A 117 18.70 -8.61 -11.10
C VAL A 117 17.91 -9.87 -11.43
N TRP A 118 16.88 -10.13 -10.63
CA TRP A 118 15.85 -11.09 -10.95
C TRP A 118 14.83 -10.45 -11.88
N LYS A 119 14.20 -11.25 -12.75
CA LYS A 119 13.15 -10.76 -13.64
C LYS A 119 11.89 -11.60 -13.51
N VAL A 120 10.76 -10.90 -13.44
CA VAL A 120 9.43 -11.47 -13.66
C VAL A 120 9.01 -11.07 -15.07
N LEU A 121 8.80 -12.04 -15.95
CA LEU A 121 8.31 -11.78 -17.31
C LEU A 121 6.83 -12.18 -17.42
N LEU A 122 6.00 -11.25 -17.90
CA LEU A 122 4.57 -11.47 -18.08
C LEU A 122 4.24 -11.44 -19.58
N SER A 123 3.80 -12.55 -20.16
CA SER A 123 3.38 -12.63 -21.56
C SER A 123 1.87 -12.72 -21.70
N GLY A 124 1.25 -11.74 -22.35
CA GLY A 124 -0.21 -11.63 -22.45
C GLY A 124 -0.77 -12.55 -23.54
N LYS A 125 -1.56 -13.56 -23.17
CA LYS A 125 -2.22 -14.46 -24.14
C LYS A 125 -3.62 -13.99 -24.49
N ARG A 126 -4.44 -13.80 -23.46
CA ARG A 126 -5.79 -13.23 -23.59
C ARG A 126 -5.94 -12.16 -22.54
N VAL A 127 -5.97 -10.92 -22.99
CA VAL A 127 -5.94 -9.77 -22.09
C VAL A 127 -7.23 -8.98 -22.22
N ARG A 128 -7.86 -8.69 -21.08
CA ARG A 128 -9.08 -7.90 -20.90
C ARG A 128 -8.74 -6.54 -20.32
N SER A 129 -8.27 -6.48 -19.07
CA SER A 129 -7.78 -5.24 -18.48
C SER A 129 -6.27 -5.08 -18.68
N GLY A 130 -5.54 -6.20 -18.59
CA GLY A 130 -4.07 -6.23 -18.61
C GLY A 130 -3.44 -5.74 -17.32
N GLN A 131 -4.25 -5.42 -16.32
CA GLN A 131 -3.77 -4.84 -15.09
C GLN A 131 -2.99 -5.87 -14.27
N TYR A 132 -1.78 -5.49 -13.89
CA TYR A 132 -0.98 -6.28 -12.95
C TYR A 132 -0.26 -5.38 -11.94
N PHE A 133 0.01 -5.94 -10.78
CA PHE A 133 0.69 -5.28 -9.68
C PHE A 133 1.59 -6.26 -8.95
N LEU A 134 2.75 -5.78 -8.50
CA LEU A 134 3.69 -6.55 -7.70
C LEU A 134 3.98 -5.79 -6.41
N TRP A 135 4.00 -6.50 -5.29
CA TRP A 135 4.46 -5.96 -4.01
C TRP A 135 5.55 -6.84 -3.41
N LEU A 136 6.53 -6.19 -2.79
CA LEU A 136 7.47 -6.80 -1.86
C LEU A 136 6.99 -6.58 -0.42
N PRO A 137 7.53 -7.32 0.57
CA PRO A 137 7.27 -7.07 1.99
C PRO A 137 7.61 -5.64 2.40
N GLY A 138 6.72 -5.02 3.18
CA GLY A 138 7.00 -3.75 3.83
C GLY A 138 7.65 -3.92 5.21
N GLY A 139 8.05 -2.81 5.85
CA GLY A 139 8.39 -2.81 7.28
C GLY A 139 9.87 -3.03 7.63
N ASN A 140 10.80 -2.55 6.80
CA ASN A 140 12.26 -2.62 7.03
C ASN A 140 12.81 -4.06 7.17
N VAL A 141 12.14 -5.04 6.56
CA VAL A 141 12.60 -6.45 6.55
C VAL A 141 13.52 -6.77 5.38
N LEU A 142 13.58 -5.88 4.37
CA LEU A 142 14.41 -6.03 3.18
C LEU A 142 15.71 -5.22 3.33
N ASN A 143 16.79 -5.74 2.76
CA ASN A 143 18.07 -5.05 2.74
C ASN A 143 18.05 -3.81 1.85
N ARG A 144 18.93 -2.85 2.16
CA ARG A 144 19.17 -1.68 1.31
C ARG A 144 19.67 -2.16 -0.06
N GLY A 145 18.90 -1.90 -1.11
CA GLY A 145 19.19 -2.34 -2.48
C GLY A 145 18.19 -3.37 -3.03
N THR A 146 17.33 -3.94 -2.18
CA THR A 146 16.25 -4.83 -2.64
C THR A 146 15.00 -4.02 -3.02
N GLY A 147 14.58 -4.13 -4.27
CA GLY A 147 13.47 -3.33 -4.81
C GLY A 147 13.33 -3.42 -6.32
N PHE A 148 12.19 -2.97 -6.84
CA PHE A 148 11.96 -2.86 -8.27
C PHE A 148 12.75 -1.71 -8.88
N TYR A 149 13.27 -1.91 -10.10
CA TYR A 149 13.99 -0.88 -10.85
C TYR A 149 13.08 0.26 -11.32
N SER A 150 11.84 -0.09 -11.69
CA SER A 150 10.82 0.86 -12.13
C SER A 150 9.63 0.83 -11.16
N PRO A 151 9.80 1.37 -9.94
CA PRO A 151 8.76 1.32 -8.93
C PRO A 151 7.63 2.29 -9.26
N ARG A 152 6.44 1.96 -8.79
CA ARG A 152 5.23 2.75 -8.95
C ARG A 152 4.86 3.41 -7.63
N ALA A 153 4.79 4.74 -7.63
CA ALA A 153 4.53 5.53 -6.43
C ALA A 153 3.08 5.43 -5.90
N VAL A 154 2.11 5.18 -6.79
CA VAL A 154 0.67 5.05 -6.48
C VAL A 154 0.29 3.59 -6.24
N GLY A 155 -0.64 3.31 -5.32
CA GLY A 155 -0.97 1.94 -4.89
C GLY A 155 -0.10 1.43 -3.74
N THR A 156 0.47 2.33 -2.95
CA THR A 156 1.41 2.05 -1.85
C THR A 156 0.76 2.10 -0.47
N LEU A 157 -0.57 2.17 -0.40
CA LEU A 157 -1.33 2.04 0.84
C LEU A 157 -1.06 0.69 1.51
N THR A 158 -0.72 0.71 2.80
CA THR A 158 -0.63 -0.52 3.59
C THR A 158 -2.02 -1.01 3.99
N ILE A 159 -2.27 -2.31 3.93
CA ILE A 159 -3.47 -2.92 4.54
C ILE A 159 -3.39 -2.71 6.06
N PRO A 160 -4.47 -2.29 6.75
CA PRO A 160 -5.88 -2.22 6.33
C PRO A 160 -6.35 -0.85 5.81
N SER A 161 -5.44 0.07 5.45
CA SER A 161 -5.79 1.42 4.94
C SER A 161 -6.57 1.41 3.62
N THR A 162 -6.59 0.30 2.91
CA THR A 162 -7.41 0.09 1.72
C THR A 162 -8.89 -0.19 2.06
N ALA A 163 -9.22 -0.47 3.32
CA ALA A 163 -10.58 -0.81 3.72
C ALA A 163 -11.54 0.40 3.60
N GLY A 164 -12.67 0.17 2.93
CA GLY A 164 -13.65 1.22 2.65
C GLY A 164 -14.19 1.94 3.88
N LYS A 165 -14.42 1.20 4.98
CA LYS A 165 -15.06 1.73 6.19
C LYS A 165 -14.09 2.39 7.19
N VAL A 166 -12.79 2.33 6.94
CA VAL A 166 -11.77 2.97 7.78
C VAL A 166 -11.53 4.40 7.28
N ILE A 167 -11.15 5.32 8.18
CA ILE A 167 -10.61 6.62 7.81
C ILE A 167 -9.11 6.48 7.59
N SER A 168 -8.67 6.61 6.36
CA SER A 168 -7.26 6.47 5.96
C SER A 168 -6.57 7.82 5.95
N VAL A 169 -5.47 7.92 6.68
CA VAL A 169 -4.81 9.18 6.99
C VAL A 169 -3.42 9.23 6.38
N GLY A 170 -3.24 10.10 5.38
CA GLY A 170 -1.93 10.45 4.84
C GLY A 170 -1.15 11.38 5.77
N ALA A 171 0.14 11.54 5.51
CA ALA A 171 1.00 12.47 6.24
C ALA A 171 1.38 13.70 5.39
N TYR A 172 1.49 14.85 6.03
CA TYR A 172 2.07 16.06 5.44
C TYR A 172 3.00 16.75 6.45
N ASP A 173 3.96 17.55 5.96
CA ASP A 173 4.78 18.45 6.77
C ASP A 173 4.01 19.75 7.04
N SER A 174 3.63 19.96 8.29
CA SER A 174 2.85 21.13 8.71
C SER A 174 3.62 22.44 8.63
N ARG A 175 4.95 22.41 8.62
CA ARG A 175 5.79 23.62 8.51
C ARG A 175 5.90 24.11 7.08
N GLN A 176 5.84 23.18 6.13
CA GLN A 176 5.94 23.45 4.69
C GLN A 176 4.58 23.44 3.99
N ASN A 177 3.52 22.98 4.66
CA ASN A 177 2.22 22.69 4.07
C ASN A 177 2.34 21.81 2.82
N ALA A 178 3.21 20.80 2.88
CA ALA A 178 3.58 19.96 1.75
C ALA A 178 3.39 18.48 2.08
N TYR A 179 2.99 17.69 1.09
CA TYR A 179 2.82 16.25 1.24
C TYR A 179 4.13 15.56 1.67
N ALA A 180 4.03 14.57 2.55
CA ALA A 180 5.18 13.78 2.97
C ALA A 180 5.41 12.64 1.97
N ASP A 181 6.58 12.62 1.32
CA ASP A 181 6.95 11.69 0.24
C ASP A 181 6.82 10.20 0.59
N PHE A 182 7.07 9.85 1.86
CA PHE A 182 6.94 8.49 2.39
C PHE A 182 5.48 8.06 2.55
N SER A 183 4.53 8.99 2.62
CA SER A 183 3.12 8.66 2.88
C SER A 183 2.59 7.73 1.79
N GLY A 184 1.86 6.69 2.18
CA GLY A 184 1.23 5.78 1.23
C GLY A 184 0.24 6.53 0.33
N ARG A 185 0.24 6.21 -0.96
CA ARG A 185 -0.63 6.79 -1.98
C ARG A 185 -1.70 5.80 -2.40
N GLY A 186 -2.93 6.28 -2.56
CA GLY A 186 -3.99 5.53 -3.20
C GLY A 186 -3.71 5.24 -4.68
N SER A 187 -4.71 4.72 -5.36
CA SER A 187 -4.65 4.44 -6.79
C SER A 187 -6.04 4.61 -7.38
N GLN A 188 -6.11 5.07 -8.63
CA GLN A 188 -7.35 5.10 -9.41
C GLN A 188 -7.95 3.69 -9.62
N PHE A 189 -7.12 2.65 -9.42
CA PHE A 189 -7.50 1.25 -9.56
C PHE A 189 -8.09 0.64 -8.28
N LEU A 190 -8.07 1.38 -7.17
CA LEU A 190 -8.80 0.94 -5.98
C LEU A 190 -10.31 1.21 -6.18
N PRO A 191 -11.18 0.30 -5.73
CA PRO A 191 -12.63 0.49 -5.84
C PRO A 191 -13.13 1.68 -5.01
N ILE A 192 -12.33 2.13 -4.04
CA ILE A 192 -12.66 3.22 -3.13
C ILE A 192 -11.48 4.20 -3.16
N ARG A 193 -11.79 5.48 -3.37
CA ARG A 193 -10.80 6.56 -3.35
C ARG A 193 -10.17 6.69 -1.96
N LYS A 194 -8.85 6.75 -1.92
CA LYS A 194 -8.03 6.84 -0.71
C LYS A 194 -6.78 7.69 -0.98
N PRO A 195 -6.18 8.32 0.06
CA PRO A 195 -6.68 8.39 1.44
C PRO A 195 -7.95 9.24 1.59
N ASP A 196 -8.51 9.27 2.81
CA ASP A 196 -9.64 10.15 3.11
C ASP A 196 -9.19 11.59 3.36
N LEU A 197 -8.08 11.78 4.07
CA LEU A 197 -7.47 13.08 4.32
C LEU A 197 -6.02 12.91 4.79
N ALA A 198 -5.28 14.01 4.89
CA ALA A 198 -3.94 14.05 5.47
C ALA A 198 -3.92 14.77 6.83
N ALA A 199 -2.98 14.41 7.70
CA ALA A 199 -2.73 15.11 8.96
C ALA A 199 -1.22 15.30 9.19
N PRO A 200 -0.80 16.18 10.11
CA PRO A 200 0.62 16.39 10.38
C PRO A 200 1.30 15.08 10.76
N GLY A 201 2.35 14.72 10.03
CA GLY A 201 3.07 13.45 10.24
C GLY A 201 4.59 13.56 10.14
N VAL A 202 5.13 14.77 10.00
CA VAL A 202 6.57 15.03 9.89
C VAL A 202 7.02 15.86 11.10
N SER A 203 8.08 15.40 11.76
CA SER A 203 8.70 16.09 12.91
C SER A 203 7.70 16.42 14.02
N ILE A 204 6.85 15.45 14.36
CA ILE A 204 5.85 15.58 15.42
C ILE A 204 6.51 15.37 16.78
N SER A 205 6.20 16.24 17.75
CA SER A 205 6.59 16.01 19.14
C SER A 205 5.61 15.04 19.79
N ALA A 206 6.08 13.85 20.18
CA ALA A 206 5.24 12.80 20.77
C ALA A 206 5.84 12.26 22.07
N PRO A 207 5.00 11.85 23.03
CA PRO A 207 5.48 11.30 24.30
C PRO A 207 6.21 9.96 24.09
N VAL A 208 7.26 9.71 24.87
CA VAL A 208 8.03 8.46 24.86
C VAL A 208 8.04 7.79 26.24
N PRO A 209 8.26 6.46 26.31
CA PRO A 209 8.38 5.75 27.59
C PRO A 209 9.45 6.37 28.50
N GLY A 210 9.19 6.38 29.82
CA GLY A 210 10.08 6.98 30.82
C GLY A 210 9.80 8.46 31.14
N GLY A 211 8.82 9.07 30.47
CA GLY A 211 8.49 10.48 30.64
C GLY A 211 9.40 11.36 29.77
N GLY A 212 8.80 12.17 28.91
CA GLY A 212 9.53 12.99 27.94
C GLY A 212 8.89 12.96 26.57
N TYR A 213 9.50 13.68 25.64
CA TYR A 213 9.03 13.81 24.26
C TYR A 213 10.19 13.56 23.29
N ALA A 214 9.87 12.94 22.15
CA ALA A 214 10.78 12.79 21.03
C ALA A 214 10.15 13.35 19.75
N THR A 215 11.01 13.70 18.79
CA THR A 215 10.58 14.07 17.45
C THR A 215 10.44 12.82 16.60
N VAL A 216 9.26 12.61 16.03
CA VAL A 216 8.91 11.40 15.28
C VAL A 216 8.25 11.74 13.95
N THR A 217 8.38 10.85 12.97
CA THR A 217 7.87 11.02 11.60
C THR A 217 7.22 9.72 11.13
N GLY A 218 6.06 9.83 10.46
CA GLY A 218 5.33 8.70 9.89
C GLY A 218 3.82 8.92 9.89
N THR A 219 3.10 8.18 9.03
CA THR A 219 1.62 8.20 9.03
C THR A 219 1.04 7.67 10.34
N SER A 220 1.82 6.87 11.08
CA SER A 220 1.51 6.43 12.45
C SER A 220 1.31 7.59 13.42
N PHE A 221 1.90 8.76 13.14
CA PHE A 221 1.74 9.98 13.94
C PHE A 221 0.72 10.96 13.35
N ALA A 222 0.37 10.82 12.07
CA ALA A 222 -0.74 11.54 11.46
C ALA A 222 -2.10 10.98 11.91
N ALA A 223 -2.26 9.65 11.95
CA ALA A 223 -3.52 9.00 12.31
C ALA A 223 -4.09 9.45 13.69
N PRO A 224 -3.30 9.58 14.77
CA PRO A 224 -3.77 10.07 16.07
C PRO A 224 -4.43 11.46 16.05
N PHE A 225 -3.98 12.40 15.20
CA PHE A 225 -4.64 13.72 15.07
C PHE A 225 -6.09 13.57 14.59
N VAL A 226 -6.31 12.66 13.65
CA VAL A 226 -7.64 12.37 13.10
C VAL A 226 -8.47 11.57 14.10
N SER A 227 -7.87 10.61 14.82
CA SER A 227 -8.53 9.89 15.90
C SER A 227 -9.01 10.82 17.02
N GLY A 228 -8.19 11.79 17.45
CA GLY A 228 -8.59 12.81 18.41
C GLY A 228 -9.71 13.70 17.90
N SER A 229 -9.63 14.12 16.63
CA SER A 229 -10.68 14.91 15.99
C SER A 229 -12.01 14.15 15.89
N ALA A 230 -11.96 12.86 15.55
CA ALA A 230 -13.12 11.98 15.55
C ALA A 230 -13.73 11.84 16.96
N ALA A 231 -12.90 11.72 18.00
CA ALA A 231 -13.37 11.66 19.39
C ALA A 231 -14.09 12.95 19.81
N LEU A 232 -13.59 14.12 19.43
CA LEU A 232 -14.23 15.41 19.71
C LEU A 232 -15.56 15.58 18.96
N LEU A 233 -15.63 15.16 17.69
CA LEU A 233 -16.90 15.10 16.96
C LEU A 233 -17.90 14.16 17.64
N MET A 234 -17.44 12.97 18.05
CA MET A 234 -18.28 12.00 18.77
C MET A 234 -18.74 12.54 20.14
N GLU A 235 -17.91 13.27 20.88
CA GLU A 235 -18.32 13.95 22.11
C GLU A 235 -19.43 14.97 21.82
N TRP A 236 -19.23 15.83 20.82
CA TRP A 236 -20.22 16.83 20.42
C TRP A 236 -21.55 16.17 20.01
N GLY A 237 -21.53 15.12 19.20
CA GLY A 237 -22.75 14.47 18.73
C GLY A 237 -23.41 13.61 19.81
N ILE A 238 -22.65 12.66 20.36
CA ILE A 238 -23.20 11.57 21.17
C ILE A 238 -23.33 11.98 22.64
N VAL A 239 -22.30 12.62 23.21
CA VAL A 239 -22.27 12.94 24.65
C VAL A 239 -23.08 14.20 24.94
N LYS A 240 -22.94 15.24 24.11
CA LYS A 240 -23.71 16.50 24.25
C LYS A 240 -25.11 16.42 23.62
N GLY A 241 -25.45 15.30 22.97
CA GLY A 241 -26.81 15.02 22.49
C GLY A 241 -27.20 15.72 21.18
N ASN A 242 -26.26 16.34 20.46
CA ASN A 242 -26.55 17.01 19.19
C ASN A 242 -26.84 16.03 18.05
N ASP A 243 -26.17 14.87 18.04
CA ASP A 243 -26.33 13.82 17.03
C ASP A 243 -25.87 12.44 17.57
N PRO A 244 -26.80 11.62 18.11
CA PRO A 244 -26.48 10.29 18.66
C PRO A 244 -25.93 9.28 17.64
N PHE A 245 -25.97 9.61 16.35
CA PHE A 245 -25.54 8.77 15.23
C PHE A 245 -24.23 9.24 14.57
N LEU A 246 -23.52 10.18 15.19
CA LEU A 246 -22.25 10.72 14.68
C LEU A 246 -21.08 9.75 14.92
N TYR A 247 -21.00 8.67 14.12
CA TYR A 247 -19.91 7.68 14.11
C TYR A 247 -19.72 7.06 12.71
N GLY A 248 -18.74 6.17 12.55
CA GLY A 248 -18.45 5.47 11.29
C GLY A 248 -18.29 6.40 10.09
N GLU A 249 -18.98 6.08 8.99
CA GLU A 249 -18.95 6.89 7.76
C GLU A 249 -19.45 8.33 7.97
N LYS A 250 -20.31 8.59 8.95
CA LYS A 250 -20.82 9.95 9.21
C LYS A 250 -19.69 10.86 9.70
N VAL A 251 -18.88 10.40 10.66
CA VAL A 251 -17.69 11.13 11.12
C VAL A 251 -16.69 11.32 9.98
N LYS A 252 -16.43 10.28 9.18
CA LYS A 252 -15.58 10.38 7.99
C LYS A 252 -16.06 11.45 7.01
N ALA A 253 -17.37 11.52 6.76
CA ALA A 253 -17.96 12.50 5.85
C ALA A 253 -17.77 13.93 6.35
N TYR A 254 -17.98 14.19 7.66
CA TYR A 254 -17.73 15.51 8.25
C TYR A 254 -16.25 15.91 8.19
N LEU A 255 -15.34 14.99 8.52
CA LEU A 255 -13.90 15.25 8.43
C LEU A 255 -13.44 15.54 7.00
N ARG A 256 -14.01 14.84 6.01
CA ARG A 256 -13.76 15.11 4.57
C ARG A 256 -14.36 16.43 4.11
N LYS A 257 -15.57 16.79 4.58
CA LYS A 257 -16.23 18.05 4.26
C LYS A 257 -15.43 19.25 4.78
N GLY A 258 -14.88 19.13 6.00
CA GLY A 258 -14.09 20.18 6.62
C GLY A 258 -12.63 20.23 6.18
N ALA A 259 -12.16 19.28 5.38
CA ALA A 259 -10.77 19.22 4.95
C ALA A 259 -10.37 20.47 4.16
N GLN A 260 -9.15 20.95 4.40
CA GLN A 260 -8.58 22.16 3.81
C GLN A 260 -7.53 21.83 2.76
N SER A 261 -7.18 22.78 1.91
CA SER A 261 -6.15 22.56 0.90
C SER A 261 -4.76 22.36 1.52
N VAL A 262 -3.96 21.55 0.82
CA VAL A 262 -2.52 21.33 1.03
C VAL A 262 -1.80 22.00 -0.13
N GLY A 263 -0.64 22.62 0.13
CA GLY A 263 0.13 23.30 -0.91
C GLY A 263 0.53 22.36 -2.04
N GLY A 264 0.50 22.88 -3.27
CA GLY A 264 0.88 22.13 -4.48
C GLY A 264 -0.22 21.31 -5.14
N TYR A 265 -1.47 21.40 -4.68
CA TYR A 265 -2.61 20.70 -5.28
C TYR A 265 -3.76 21.65 -5.63
N GLU A 266 -4.32 21.46 -6.81
CA GLU A 266 -5.50 22.21 -7.30
C GLU A 266 -6.77 21.34 -7.33
N GLU A 267 -6.62 20.00 -7.36
CA GLU A 267 -7.72 19.06 -7.49
C GLU A 267 -7.86 18.14 -6.27
N TYR A 268 -9.10 17.98 -5.83
CA TYR A 268 -9.50 17.08 -4.75
C TYR A 268 -10.77 16.29 -5.12
N PRO A 269 -10.90 15.03 -4.66
CA PRO A 269 -9.88 14.28 -3.95
C PRO A 269 -8.78 13.77 -4.89
N ASN A 270 -7.57 13.62 -4.36
CA ASN A 270 -6.45 13.00 -5.09
C ASN A 270 -5.85 11.81 -4.30
N VAL A 271 -4.92 11.08 -4.93
CA VAL A 271 -4.35 9.85 -4.37
C VAL A 271 -3.32 10.07 -3.26
N GLU A 272 -2.89 11.31 -3.00
CA GLU A 272 -1.85 11.63 -2.03
C GLU A 272 -2.44 12.15 -0.71
N VAL A 273 -3.28 13.18 -0.78
CA VAL A 273 -3.86 13.85 0.39
C VAL A 273 -5.36 13.64 0.54
N GLY A 274 -5.98 12.85 -0.34
CA GLY A 274 -7.42 12.58 -0.25
C GLY A 274 -8.22 13.85 -0.47
N TRP A 275 -9.12 14.17 0.47
CA TRP A 275 -9.93 15.40 0.44
C TRP A 275 -9.21 16.64 0.95
N GLY A 276 -7.94 16.52 1.36
CA GLY A 276 -7.14 17.63 1.87
C GLY A 276 -6.59 17.36 3.26
N ARG A 277 -6.06 18.38 3.93
CA ARG A 277 -5.59 18.28 5.31
C ARG A 277 -6.73 18.44 6.31
N LEU A 278 -6.61 17.72 7.43
CA LEU A 278 -7.50 17.79 8.58
C LEU A 278 -7.73 19.25 9.03
N CYS A 279 -9.00 19.60 9.23
CA CYS A 279 -9.41 20.80 9.96
C CYS A 279 -10.67 20.49 10.76
N LEU A 280 -10.52 20.29 12.07
CA LEU A 280 -11.62 19.91 12.94
C LEU A 280 -12.69 21.01 13.03
N GLU A 281 -12.28 22.28 13.12
CA GLU A 281 -13.19 23.42 13.20
C GLU A 281 -14.18 23.45 12.03
N SER A 282 -13.68 23.35 10.79
CA SER A 282 -14.53 23.27 9.59
C SER A 282 -15.27 21.93 9.44
N SER A 283 -14.98 20.93 10.27
CA SER A 283 -15.65 19.63 10.26
C SER A 283 -16.82 19.55 11.23
N LEU A 284 -16.96 20.51 12.16
CA LEU A 284 -18.10 20.55 13.07
C LEU A 284 -19.39 20.83 12.29
N PRO A 285 -20.50 20.14 12.60
CA PRO A 285 -21.79 20.46 12.02
C PRO A 285 -22.25 21.86 12.46
N ASP A 286 -23.00 22.53 11.58
CA ASP A 286 -23.67 23.81 11.88
C ASP A 286 -24.74 23.65 12.97
#